data_AF-A0A0S8I1X3-F1
#
_entry.id   AF-A0A0S8I1X3-F1
#
_cell.length_a   1.000
_cell.length_b   1.000
_cell.length_c   1.000
_cell.angle_alpha   90.00
_cell.angle_beta   90.00
_cell.angle_gamma   90.00
#
_symmetry.space_group_name_H-M   'P 1'
#
loop_
_entity.id
_entity.type
_entity.pdbx_description
1 polymer ?
#
loop_
_entity_poly.entity_id
_entity_poly.type
_entity_poly.pdbx_seq_one_letter_code
_entity_poly.pdbx_strand_id
1 'polypeptide(L)'
;MEEKERVITVGRTIIKVKWSTYKGKRGLDVRKWFNSRETGKLVPSRKGIWIPEDAADEVAQAINDLTGKPSWERKSVAELEARK
;
A
#
# COMPACT_ATOMS: atom_id res chain seq x y z
N MET A 1 -16.08 5.00 13.16
CA MET A 1 -14.81 4.25 13.09
C MET A 1 -14.01 4.88 11.97
N GLU A 2 -12.84 5.43 12.28
CA GLU A 2 -12.02 6.15 11.30
C GLU A 2 -11.45 5.15 10.28
N GLU A 3 -11.79 5.30 9.00
CA GLU A 3 -11.22 4.49 7.93
C GLU A 3 -9.73 4.79 7.82
N LYS A 4 -8.90 3.94 8.41
CA LYS A 4 -7.44 4.08 8.35
C LYS A 4 -6.96 3.79 6.94
N GLU A 5 -6.59 4.83 6.19
CA GLU A 5 -5.78 4.72 4.97
C GLU A 5 -4.30 5.03 5.27
N ARG A 6 -3.41 4.36 4.55
CA ARG A 6 -1.97 4.65 4.52
C ARG A 6 -1.55 4.90 3.09
N VAL A 7 -0.85 6.00 2.86
CA VAL A 7 -0.29 6.38 1.56
C VAL A 7 1.22 6.38 1.66
N ILE A 8 1.87 5.66 0.75
CA ILE A 8 3.32 5.57 0.64
C ILE A 8 3.71 6.10 -0.73
N THR A 9 4.54 7.13 -0.75
CA THR A 9 5.09 7.72 -1.99
C THR A 9 6.57 7.40 -2.06
N VAL A 10 7.01 6.70 -3.10
CA VAL A 10 8.44 6.45 -3.35
C VAL A 10 8.78 6.93 -4.75
N GLY A 11 9.33 8.15 -4.84
CA GLY A 11 9.62 8.80 -6.11
C GLY A 11 8.34 9.07 -6.92
N ARG A 12 8.22 8.46 -8.10
CA ARG A 12 7.01 8.60 -8.96
C ARG A 12 5.92 7.55 -8.68
N THR A 13 6.15 6.65 -7.72
CA THR A 13 5.20 5.58 -7.39
C THR A 13 4.43 5.94 -6.14
N ILE A 14 3.10 5.97 -6.24
CA ILE A 14 2.20 6.14 -5.10
C ILE A 14 1.54 4.79 -4.85
N ILE A 15 1.68 4.26 -3.64
CA ILE A 15 0.95 3.07 -3.17
C ILE A 15 -0.03 3.54 -2.11
N LYS A 16 -1.31 3.19 -2.28
CA LYS A 16 -2.32 3.37 -1.24
C LYS A 16 -2.71 2.02 -0.69
N VAL A 17 -2.83 1.98 0.63
CA VAL A 17 -3.28 0.84 1.40
C VAL A 17 -4.51 1.29 2.19
N LYS A 18 -5.65 0.65 1.98
CA LYS A 18 -6.90 1.01 2.67
C LYS A 18 -7.78 -0.20 2.92
N TRP A 19 -8.57 -0.13 3.99
CA TRP A 19 -9.69 -1.05 4.16
C TRP A 19 -10.76 -0.76 3.11
N SER A 20 -11.40 -1.82 2.62
CA SER A 20 -12.46 -1.75 1.64
C SER A 20 -13.41 -2.92 1.81
N THR A 21 -14.68 -2.70 1.46
CA THR A 21 -15.71 -3.73 1.48
C THR A 21 -16.15 -4.03 0.05
N TYR A 22 -16.08 -5.29 -0.36
CA TYR A 22 -16.55 -5.76 -1.65
C TYR A 22 -17.48 -6.95 -1.45
N LYS A 23 -18.73 -6.84 -1.94
CA LYS A 23 -19.77 -7.88 -1.81
C LYS A 23 -19.95 -8.39 -0.37
N GLY A 24 -19.96 -7.47 0.59
CA GLY A 24 -20.10 -7.79 2.03
C GLY A 24 -18.86 -8.35 2.69
N LYS A 25 -17.75 -8.55 1.96
CA LYS A 25 -16.46 -8.98 2.52
C LYS A 25 -15.53 -7.79 2.70
N ARG A 26 -14.93 -7.67 3.88
CA ARG A 26 -13.94 -6.63 4.18
C ARG A 26 -12.53 -7.15 3.91
N GLY A 27 -11.66 -6.26 3.47
CA GLY A 27 -10.26 -6.57 3.20
C GLY A 27 -9.44 -5.34 2.86
N LEU A 28 -8.13 -5.54 2.81
CA LEU A 28 -7.12 -4.51 2.60
C LEU A 28 -6.79 -4.41 1.10
N ASP A 29 -7.15 -3.30 0.44
CA ASP A 29 -6.72 -2.99 -0.93
C ASP A 29 -5.33 -2.33 -0.86
N VAL A 30 -4.33 -3.00 -1.42
CA VAL A 30 -2.96 -2.51 -1.59
C VAL A 30 -2.73 -2.29 -3.08
N ARG A 31 -2.68 -1.02 -3.51
CA ARG A 31 -2.71 -0.69 -4.94
C ARG A 31 -1.78 0.45 -5.29
N LYS A 32 -1.19 0.36 -6.49
CA LYS A 32 -0.45 1.48 -7.10
C LYS A 32 -1.41 2.47 -7.73
N TRP A 33 -1.20 3.75 -7.47
CA TRP A 33 -1.93 4.88 -8.04
C TRP A 33 -1.00 5.72 -8.92
N PHE A 34 -1.60 6.48 -9.83
CA PHE A 34 -0.91 7.40 -10.73
C PHE A 34 -1.76 8.63 -10.99
N ASN A 35 -1.13 9.74 -11.37
CA ASN A 35 -1.85 10.92 -11.83
C ASN A 35 -2.33 10.69 -13.26
N SER A 36 -3.65 10.73 -13.48
CA SER A 36 -4.23 10.68 -14.81
C SER A 36 -3.75 11.88 -15.62
N ARG A 37 -3.29 11.64 -16.86
CA ARG A 37 -2.86 12.72 -17.77
C ARG A 37 -4.04 13.56 -18.25
N GLU A 38 -5.22 12.96 -18.31
CA GLU A 38 -6.43 13.61 -18.83
C GLU A 38 -7.09 14.51 -17.79
N THR A 39 -7.13 14.05 -16.52
CA THR A 39 -7.87 14.76 -15.46
C THR A 39 -6.97 15.39 -14.40
N GLY A 40 -5.66 15.09 -14.42
CA GLY A 40 -4.72 15.49 -13.36
C GLY A 40 -4.98 14.80 -12.01
N LYS A 41 -6.03 13.98 -11.88
CA LYS A 41 -6.44 13.36 -10.62
C LYS A 41 -5.68 12.07 -10.37
N LEU A 42 -5.45 11.79 -9.10
CA LEU A 42 -4.86 10.53 -8.65
C LEU A 42 -5.88 9.40 -8.81
N VAL A 43 -5.56 8.41 -9.64
CA VAL A 43 -6.44 7.28 -9.97
C VAL A 43 -5.76 5.94 -9.68
N PRO A 44 -6.54 4.91 -9.30
CA PRO A 44 -6.01 3.57 -9.06
C PRO A 44 -5.55 2.94 -10.38
N SER A 45 -4.44 2.21 -10.34
CA SER A 45 -4.02 1.37 -11.47
C SER A 45 -4.59 -0.05 -11.38
N ARG A 46 -4.39 -0.83 -12.45
CA ARG A 46 -4.64 -2.29 -12.44
C ARG A 46 -3.64 -3.07 -11.59
N LYS A 47 -2.53 -2.45 -11.15
CA LYS A 47 -1.49 -3.09 -10.34
C LYS A 47 -1.83 -2.94 -8.86
N GLY A 48 -2.41 -3.98 -8.28
CA GLY A 48 -2.73 -4.05 -6.86
C GLY A 48 -3.24 -5.44 -6.48
N ILE A 49 -3.35 -5.65 -5.18
CA ILE A 49 -3.88 -6.86 -4.57
C ILE A 49 -4.90 -6.47 -3.50
N TRP A 50 -5.97 -7.25 -3.40
CA TRP A 50 -6.92 -7.16 -2.30
C TRP A 50 -6.70 -8.36 -1.40
N ILE A 51 -6.43 -8.10 -0.12
CA ILE A 51 -6.14 -9.12 0.87
C ILE A 51 -7.36 -9.24 1.79
N PRO A 52 -8.00 -10.41 1.90
CA PRO A 52 -9.09 -10.63 2.85
C PRO A 52 -8.69 -10.22 4.29
N GLU A 53 -9.64 -9.71 5.08
CA GLU A 53 -9.37 -9.30 6.47
C GLU A 53 -8.82 -10.46 7.32
N ASP A 54 -9.31 -11.67 7.12
CA ASP A 54 -8.91 -12.90 7.81
C ASP A 54 -7.53 -13.42 7.42
N ALA A 55 -6.92 -12.90 6.35
CA ALA A 55 -5.57 -13.27 5.90
C ALA A 55 -4.56 -12.13 6.00
N ALA A 56 -5.00 -10.95 6.48
CA ALA A 56 -4.19 -9.74 6.44
C ALA A 56 -2.94 -9.84 7.33
N ASP A 57 -3.09 -10.42 8.52
CA ASP A 57 -1.99 -10.55 9.49
C ASP A 57 -0.97 -11.60 9.05
N GLU A 58 -1.40 -12.77 8.54
CA GLU A 58 -0.48 -13.80 8.03
C GLU A 58 0.31 -13.31 6.82
N VAL A 59 -0.32 -12.58 5.90
CA VAL A 59 0.37 -11.99 4.75
C VAL A 59 1.39 -10.95 5.20
N ALA A 60 1.06 -10.11 6.18
CA ALA A 60 1.99 -9.12 6.72
C ALA A 60 3.21 -9.79 7.38
N GLN A 61 2.98 -10.85 8.17
CA GLN A 61 4.04 -11.63 8.79
C GLN A 61 4.95 -12.28 7.73
N ALA A 62 4.38 -12.96 6.74
CA ALA A 62 5.15 -13.60 5.68
C ALA A 62 6.00 -12.59 4.88
N ILE A 63 5.49 -11.39 4.62
CA ILE A 63 6.26 -10.30 4.00
C ILE A 63 7.43 -9.86 4.89
N ASN A 64 7.21 -9.74 6.21
CA ASN A 64 8.28 -9.39 7.14
C ASN A 64 9.38 -10.47 7.14
N ASP A 65 8.99 -11.74 7.19
CA ASP A 65 9.93 -12.88 7.20
C ASP A 65 10.76 -12.93 5.91
N LEU A 66 10.12 -12.76 4.75
CA LEU A 66 10.78 -12.80 3.43
C LEU A 66 11.70 -11.60 3.17
N THR A 67 11.38 -10.43 3.73
CA THR A 67 12.18 -9.22 3.47
C THR A 67 13.43 -9.14 4.34
N GLY A 68 13.57 -10.03 5.34
CA GLY A 68 14.76 -10.17 6.20
C GLY A 68 15.16 -8.90 6.96
N LYS A 69 14.36 -7.82 6.83
CA LYS A 69 14.59 -6.54 7.48
C LYS A 69 13.50 -6.33 8.50
N PRO A 70 13.83 -6.39 9.80
CA PRO A 70 12.90 -5.98 10.81
C PRO A 70 12.48 -4.52 10.59
N SER A 71 11.31 -4.14 11.11
CA SER A 71 10.67 -2.85 10.83
C SER A 71 11.59 -1.64 11.08
N TRP A 72 12.57 -1.77 11.97
CA TRP A 72 13.57 -0.76 12.32
C TRP A 72 14.78 -0.65 11.37
N GLU A 73 15.05 -1.64 10.53
CA GLU A 73 16.07 -1.57 9.45
C GLU A 73 15.49 -1.05 8.13
N ARG A 74 14.19 -0.74 8.11
CA ARG A 74 13.53 -0.13 6.97
C ARG A 74 13.87 1.34 6.95
N LYS A 75 14.63 1.77 5.95
CA LYS A 75 14.83 3.19 5.66
C LYS A 75 13.47 3.86 5.55
N SER A 76 13.35 5.01 6.21
CA SER A 76 12.15 5.82 6.07
C SER A 76 11.90 6.16 4.60
N VAL A 77 10.63 6.35 4.24
CA VAL A 77 10.25 6.78 2.88
C VAL A 77 11.04 8.04 2.49
N ALA A 78 11.23 8.96 3.42
CA ALA A 78 12.04 10.17 3.26
C ALA A 78 13.53 9.87 2.94
N GLU A 79 14.14 8.88 3.59
CA GLU A 79 15.53 8.48 3.32
C GLU A 79 15.73 7.85 1.93
N LEU A 80 14.73 7.15 1.41
CA LEU A 80 14.79 6.57 0.06
C LEU A 80 14.68 7.66 -1.01
N GLU A 81 13.96 8.74 -0.74
CA GLU A 81 13.81 9.87 -1.65
C GLU A 81 15.04 10.78 -1.67
N ALA A 82 15.74 10.95 -0.54
CA ALA A 82 16.92 11.82 -0.42
C ALA A 82 18.21 11.27 -1.08
N ARG A 83 18.19 10.05 -1.62
CA ARG A 83 19.35 9.39 -2.24
C ARG A 83 19.38 9.49 -3.78
N LYS A 84 18.44 10.24 -4.37
CA LYS A 84 18.35 10.55 -5.81
C LYS A 84 18.80 11.98 -6.07
#